data_AF-A0A7U9XHR4-F1
#
_entry.id   AF-A0A7U9XHR4-F1
#
_cell.length_a   1.000
_cell.length_b   1.000
_cell.length_c   1.000
_cell.angle_alpha   90.00
_cell.angle_beta   90.00
_cell.angle_gamma   90.00
#
_symmetry.space_group_name_H-M   'P 1'
#
loop_
_entity.id
_entity.type
_entity.pdbx_description
1 polymer ?
#
loop_
_entity_poly.entity_id
_entity_poly.type
_entity_poly.pdbx_seq_one_letter_code
_entity_poly.pdbx_strand_id
1 'polypeptide(L)'
;MRGRKANTVQSEKYKKGYVPGVYDLFHIGHLNLIRRAKEQSEYLLAGVLTDQLVAHFKGKSPYIPFEERIAIVAAIKEVDEVVKVDFSNTVKMDAWKLYHYDAYFSGDDHGHEWEEEKKALQQVGSDIVFLPYTQSTSSTMIKKKMQEGQKKQRLYLFGAGKIGQRMGKELETAPRGRNWEAAGFLDNSPEKHLTRILGLPVYKPEELKTLEGQGDFSILITMKETHEPRKQLRQLGIGEDKIIDAL
;
A
#
# COMPACT_ATOMS: atom_id res chain seq x y z
N MET A 1 -36.04 45.53 -2.24
CA MET A 1 -35.19 44.60 -3.04
C MET A 1 -35.55 43.17 -2.67
N ARG A 2 -36.23 42.44 -3.56
CA ARG A 2 -36.50 41.00 -3.39
C ARG A 2 -35.32 40.24 -4.00
N GLY A 3 -34.57 39.50 -3.18
CA GLY A 3 -33.42 38.72 -3.61
C GLY A 3 -33.83 37.62 -4.59
N ARG A 4 -33.16 37.57 -5.75
CA ARG A 4 -33.25 36.46 -6.70
C ARG A 4 -32.69 35.20 -6.02
N LYS A 5 -33.52 34.18 -5.82
CA LYS A 5 -33.05 32.82 -5.55
C LYS A 5 -32.26 32.36 -6.77
N ALA A 6 -30.99 31.99 -6.58
CA ALA A 6 -30.21 31.32 -7.60
C ALA A 6 -30.90 29.99 -7.91
N ASN A 7 -31.36 29.85 -9.15
CA ASN A 7 -31.98 28.63 -9.66
C ASN A 7 -30.83 27.66 -9.97
N THR A 8 -30.48 26.77 -9.02
CA THR A 8 -29.53 25.70 -9.29
C THR A 8 -30.26 24.67 -10.15
N VAL A 9 -30.01 24.70 -11.46
CA VAL A 9 -30.49 23.67 -12.38
C VAL A 9 -29.81 22.36 -11.96
N GLN A 10 -30.51 21.50 -11.22
CA GLN A 10 -30.11 20.11 -11.09
C GLN A 10 -30.21 19.51 -12.49
N SER A 11 -29.07 19.15 -13.08
CA SER A 11 -29.06 18.25 -14.24
C SER A 11 -29.83 16.98 -13.87
N GLU A 12 -30.71 16.51 -14.76
CA GLU A 12 -31.41 15.24 -14.52
C GLU A 12 -30.39 14.13 -14.26
N LYS A 13 -30.70 13.25 -13.29
CA LYS A 13 -29.87 12.09 -13.00
C LYS A 13 -29.91 11.11 -14.16
N TYR A 14 -28.83 10.36 -14.34
CA TYR A 14 -28.83 9.19 -15.23
C TYR A 14 -29.79 8.13 -14.69
N LYS A 15 -30.57 7.45 -15.53
CA LYS A 15 -31.50 6.42 -15.02
C LYS A 15 -30.73 5.21 -14.52
N LYS A 16 -29.71 4.78 -15.27
CA LYS A 16 -28.84 3.66 -14.91
C LYS A 16 -27.36 4.02 -14.97
N GLY A 17 -26.72 4.09 -13.80
CA GLY A 17 -25.28 4.22 -13.64
C GLY A 17 -24.58 2.86 -13.61
N TYR A 18 -23.34 2.80 -14.09
CA TYR A 18 -22.45 1.65 -13.99
C TYR A 18 -21.10 2.09 -13.43
N VAL A 19 -20.66 1.46 -12.34
CA VAL A 19 -19.37 1.74 -11.69
C VAL A 19 -18.60 0.44 -11.52
N PRO A 20 -17.71 0.09 -12.46
CA PRO A 20 -16.87 -1.08 -12.30
C PRO A 20 -15.60 -0.77 -11.52
N GLY A 21 -15.10 -1.76 -10.78
CA GLY A 21 -13.90 -1.61 -9.97
C GLY A 21 -13.35 -2.94 -9.49
N VAL A 22 -12.09 -2.90 -9.06
CA VAL A 22 -11.48 -4.05 -8.40
C VAL A 22 -12.03 -4.18 -6.98
N TYR A 23 -12.20 -3.07 -6.26
CA TYR A 23 -12.71 -3.05 -4.88
C TYR A 23 -11.87 -3.87 -3.86
N ASP A 24 -10.58 -4.09 -4.14
CA ASP A 24 -9.66 -4.78 -3.22
C ASP A 24 -9.31 -3.92 -2.00
N LEU A 25 -9.20 -4.55 -0.82
CA LEU A 25 -9.01 -3.87 0.47
C LEU A 25 -9.97 -2.68 0.62
N PHE A 26 -11.28 -2.95 0.53
CA PHE A 26 -12.32 -1.92 0.43
C PHE A 26 -12.14 -0.79 1.47
N HIS A 27 -12.15 0.45 1.01
CA HIS A 27 -11.82 1.63 1.80
C HIS A 27 -12.63 2.85 1.36
N ILE A 28 -12.49 3.97 2.08
CA ILE A 28 -13.29 5.19 1.89
C ILE A 28 -13.25 5.74 0.45
N GLY A 29 -12.13 5.58 -0.26
CA GLY A 29 -12.04 5.93 -1.68
C GLY A 29 -13.07 5.22 -2.56
N HIS A 30 -13.23 3.90 -2.42
CA HIS A 30 -14.24 3.14 -3.16
C HIS A 30 -15.67 3.54 -2.75
N LEU A 31 -15.92 3.69 -1.45
CA LEU A 31 -17.24 4.10 -0.95
C LEU A 31 -17.66 5.48 -1.49
N ASN A 32 -16.73 6.44 -1.52
CA ASN A 32 -17.01 7.77 -2.05
C ASN A 32 -17.20 7.78 -3.57
N LEU A 33 -16.50 6.92 -4.31
CA LEU A 33 -16.73 6.73 -5.74
C LEU A 33 -18.17 6.23 -5.99
N ILE A 34 -18.58 5.19 -5.27
CA ILE A 34 -19.94 4.62 -5.35
C ILE A 34 -20.99 5.67 -4.97
N ARG A 35 -20.79 6.41 -3.88
CA ARG A 35 -21.71 7.47 -3.44
C ARG A 35 -21.91 8.56 -4.49
N ARG A 36 -20.83 9.06 -5.07
CA ARG A 36 -20.89 10.09 -6.12
C ARG A 36 -21.55 9.56 -7.39
N ALA A 37 -21.31 8.30 -7.75
CA ALA A 37 -22.01 7.65 -8.86
C ALA A 37 -23.52 7.54 -8.58
N LYS A 38 -23.92 7.15 -7.37
CA LYS A 38 -25.34 7.08 -6.94
C LYS A 38 -25.99 8.46 -6.83
N GLU A 39 -25.25 9.50 -6.43
CA GLU A 39 -25.76 10.87 -6.41
C GLU A 39 -26.19 11.32 -7.82
N GLN A 40 -25.53 10.83 -8.86
CA GLN A 40 -25.78 11.15 -10.26
C GLN A 40 -26.64 10.11 -10.99
N SER A 41 -27.08 9.04 -10.32
CA SER A 41 -27.91 7.99 -10.93
C SER A 41 -29.14 7.63 -10.10
N GLU A 42 -30.21 7.19 -10.76
CA GLU A 42 -31.40 6.65 -10.10
C GLU A 42 -31.17 5.21 -9.67
N TYR A 43 -30.53 4.42 -10.53
CA TYR A 43 -30.13 3.02 -10.31
C TYR A 43 -28.63 2.86 -10.56
N LEU A 44 -27.89 2.22 -9.66
CA LEU A 44 -26.45 2.03 -9.73
C LEU A 44 -26.08 0.56 -9.74
N LEU A 45 -25.51 0.14 -10.87
CA LEU A 45 -24.89 -1.15 -11.08
C LEU A 45 -23.40 -1.09 -10.71
N ALA A 46 -22.96 -1.90 -9.76
CA ALA A 46 -21.54 -1.99 -9.40
C ALA A 46 -20.90 -3.25 -10.01
N GLY A 47 -19.91 -3.05 -10.89
CA GLY A 47 -19.19 -4.14 -11.55
C GLY A 47 -17.96 -4.57 -10.76
N VAL A 48 -17.88 -5.82 -10.31
CA VAL A 48 -16.73 -6.31 -9.54
C VAL A 48 -15.85 -7.19 -10.43
N LEU A 49 -14.59 -6.78 -10.63
CA LEU A 49 -13.65 -7.51 -11.49
C LEU A 49 -13.22 -8.83 -10.85
N THR A 50 -13.17 -9.90 -11.63
CA THR A 50 -12.67 -11.23 -11.20
C THR A 50 -11.17 -11.25 -10.95
N ASP A 51 -10.71 -12.19 -10.13
CA ASP A 51 -9.29 -12.30 -9.78
C ASP A 51 -8.40 -12.59 -10.99
N GLN A 52 -8.85 -13.46 -11.90
CA GLN A 52 -8.12 -13.77 -13.14
C GLN A 52 -7.97 -12.53 -14.03
N LEU A 53 -9.03 -11.72 -14.11
CA LEU A 53 -9.02 -10.53 -14.93
C LEU A 53 -8.05 -9.48 -14.41
N VAL A 54 -8.06 -9.25 -13.11
CA VAL A 54 -7.15 -8.30 -12.46
C VAL A 54 -5.70 -8.77 -12.59
N ALA A 55 -5.45 -10.06 -12.40
CA ALA A 55 -4.13 -10.65 -12.59
C ALA A 55 -3.62 -10.44 -14.02
N HIS A 56 -4.48 -10.60 -15.03
CA HIS A 56 -4.14 -10.39 -16.44
C HIS A 56 -3.76 -8.94 -16.74
N PHE A 57 -4.56 -7.95 -16.32
CA PHE A 57 -4.29 -6.55 -16.65
C PHE A 57 -3.27 -5.85 -15.76
N LYS A 58 -3.17 -6.25 -14.47
CA LYS A 58 -2.33 -5.57 -13.48
C LYS A 58 -1.08 -6.36 -13.07
N GLY A 59 -0.91 -7.57 -13.60
CA GLY A 59 0.21 -8.47 -13.26
C GLY A 59 0.19 -8.96 -11.81
N LYS A 60 -0.91 -8.75 -11.08
CA LYS A 60 -1.07 -9.13 -9.68
C LYS A 60 -2.53 -9.41 -9.36
N SER A 61 -2.77 -10.43 -8.54
CA SER A 61 -4.11 -10.72 -8.03
C SER A 61 -4.49 -9.74 -6.90
N PRO A 62 -5.80 -9.47 -6.73
CA PRO A 62 -6.33 -8.86 -5.51
C PRO A 62 -5.90 -9.64 -4.27
N TYR A 63 -5.85 -8.97 -3.12
CA TYR A 63 -5.63 -9.68 -1.86
C TYR A 63 -6.91 -10.36 -1.39
N ILE A 64 -8.04 -9.64 -1.45
CA ILE A 64 -9.36 -10.18 -1.13
C ILE A 64 -9.92 -10.90 -2.36
N PRO A 65 -10.33 -12.18 -2.26
CA PRO A 65 -10.91 -12.94 -3.37
C PRO A 65 -12.17 -12.29 -3.95
N PHE A 66 -12.46 -12.60 -5.21
CA PHE A 66 -13.64 -12.06 -5.92
C PHE A 66 -14.94 -12.23 -5.14
N GLU A 67 -15.22 -13.42 -4.61
CA GLU A 67 -16.48 -13.72 -3.90
C GLU A 67 -16.68 -12.85 -2.65
N GLU A 68 -15.59 -12.55 -1.94
CA GLU A 68 -15.64 -11.67 -0.78
C GLU A 68 -15.85 -10.20 -1.21
N ARG A 69 -15.14 -9.76 -2.26
CA ARG A 69 -15.28 -8.38 -2.77
C ARG A 69 -16.68 -8.11 -3.28
N ILE A 70 -17.28 -9.03 -4.04
CA ILE A 70 -18.64 -8.85 -4.55
C ILE A 70 -19.68 -8.85 -3.44
N ALA A 71 -19.51 -9.68 -2.40
CA ALA A 71 -20.36 -9.67 -1.22
C ALA A 71 -20.26 -8.35 -0.43
N ILE A 72 -19.05 -7.80 -0.26
CA ILE A 72 -18.83 -6.50 0.38
C ILE A 72 -19.55 -5.38 -0.39
N VAL A 73 -19.37 -5.34 -1.71
CA VAL A 73 -19.98 -4.31 -2.56
C VAL A 73 -21.50 -4.43 -2.57
N ALA A 74 -22.05 -5.65 -2.56
CA ALA A 74 -23.49 -5.90 -2.49
C ALA A 74 -24.13 -5.39 -1.18
N ALA A 75 -23.36 -5.31 -0.10
CA ALA A 75 -23.83 -4.79 1.18
C ALA A 75 -23.83 -3.25 1.27
N ILE A 76 -23.30 -2.55 0.25
CA ILE A 76 -23.24 -1.09 0.24
C ILE A 76 -24.62 -0.52 -0.12
N LYS A 77 -25.16 0.31 0.79
CA LYS A 77 -26.50 0.90 0.67
C LYS A 77 -26.76 1.61 -0.66
N GLU A 78 -25.75 2.26 -1.20
CA GLU A 78 -25.85 3.05 -2.43
C GLU A 78 -25.84 2.20 -3.72
N VAL A 79 -25.55 0.89 -3.63
CA VAL A 79 -25.53 -0.05 -4.77
C VAL A 79 -26.87 -0.75 -4.87
N ASP A 80 -27.50 -0.72 -6.05
CA ASP A 80 -28.78 -1.41 -6.27
C ASP A 80 -28.58 -2.84 -6.79
N GLU A 81 -27.52 -3.08 -7.58
CA GLU A 81 -27.17 -4.39 -8.12
C GLU A 81 -25.66 -4.53 -8.28
N VAL A 82 -25.14 -5.73 -8.00
CA VAL A 82 -23.75 -6.10 -8.30
C VAL A 82 -23.67 -7.06 -9.46
N VAL A 83 -22.67 -6.87 -10.32
CA VAL A 83 -22.41 -7.78 -11.44
C VAL A 83 -20.95 -8.18 -11.48
N LYS A 84 -20.70 -9.39 -11.98
CA LYS A 84 -19.34 -9.88 -12.22
C LYS A 84 -18.77 -9.25 -13.49
N VAL A 85 -17.51 -8.83 -13.41
CA VAL A 85 -16.73 -8.38 -14.58
C VAL A 85 -15.60 -9.35 -14.85
N ASP A 86 -15.65 -10.02 -16.00
CA ASP A 86 -14.66 -10.97 -16.48
C ASP A 86 -14.31 -10.68 -17.95
N PHE A 87 -13.52 -11.55 -18.58
CA PHE A 87 -13.07 -11.35 -19.96
C PHE A 87 -14.19 -11.18 -20.99
N SER A 88 -15.43 -11.58 -20.69
CA SER A 88 -16.57 -11.43 -21.59
C SER A 88 -17.16 -10.02 -21.64
N ASN A 89 -16.87 -9.16 -20.66
CA ASN A 89 -17.52 -7.85 -20.52
C ASN A 89 -16.56 -6.74 -20.07
N THR A 90 -15.28 -6.86 -20.39
CA THR A 90 -14.26 -5.86 -20.04
C THR A 90 -14.26 -4.61 -20.90
N VAL A 91 -14.71 -4.74 -22.15
CA VAL A 91 -14.85 -3.60 -23.05
C VAL A 91 -16.12 -2.84 -22.63
N LYS A 92 -16.00 -1.53 -22.42
CA LYS A 92 -17.11 -0.68 -21.94
C LYS A 92 -18.36 -0.84 -22.82
N MET A 93 -18.18 -0.87 -24.14
CA MET A 93 -19.28 -1.09 -25.09
C MET A 93 -19.91 -2.49 -24.96
N ASP A 94 -19.15 -3.54 -24.66
CA ASP A 94 -19.72 -4.88 -24.46
C ASP A 94 -20.49 -4.97 -23.13
N ALA A 95 -19.99 -4.32 -22.07
CA ALA A 95 -20.76 -4.14 -20.84
C ALA A 95 -22.04 -3.34 -21.10
N TRP A 96 -22.00 -2.30 -21.93
CA TRP A 96 -23.19 -1.54 -22.32
C TRP A 96 -24.22 -2.39 -23.07
N LYS A 97 -23.80 -3.27 -24.00
CA LYS A 97 -24.71 -4.20 -24.69
C LYS A 97 -25.42 -5.15 -23.73
N LEU A 98 -24.81 -5.48 -22.60
CA LEU A 98 -25.39 -6.36 -21.58
C LEU A 98 -26.32 -5.60 -20.62
N TYR A 99 -25.90 -4.43 -20.18
CA TYR A 99 -26.53 -3.76 -19.04
C TYR A 99 -27.31 -2.49 -19.41
N HIS A 100 -27.10 -1.95 -20.61
CA HIS A 100 -27.72 -0.72 -21.11
C HIS A 100 -27.66 0.43 -20.09
N TYR A 101 -26.47 0.70 -19.56
CA TYR A 101 -26.27 1.82 -18.65
C TYR A 101 -26.24 3.16 -19.41
N ASP A 102 -26.69 4.23 -18.77
CA ASP A 102 -26.65 5.60 -19.31
C ASP A 102 -25.34 6.31 -18.97
N ALA A 103 -24.70 5.97 -17.85
CA ALA A 103 -23.41 6.55 -17.47
C ALA A 103 -22.45 5.50 -16.90
N TYR A 104 -21.23 5.50 -17.43
CA TYR A 104 -20.08 4.81 -16.88
C TYR A 104 -19.32 5.74 -15.94
N PHE A 105 -19.19 5.38 -14.68
CA PHE A 105 -18.48 6.16 -13.67
C PHE A 105 -17.09 5.60 -13.40
N SER A 106 -16.10 6.48 -13.34
CA SER A 106 -14.71 6.14 -13.01
C SER A 106 -14.05 7.23 -12.19
N GLY A 107 -12.95 6.90 -11.51
CA GLY A 107 -12.01 7.92 -11.03
C GLY A 107 -11.39 8.69 -12.20
N ASP A 108 -10.93 9.91 -11.94
CA ASP A 108 -10.23 10.79 -12.88
C ASP A 108 -8.74 10.45 -13.10
N ASP A 109 -8.31 9.27 -12.65
CA ASP A 109 -6.94 8.76 -12.76
C ASP A 109 -6.56 8.27 -14.17
N HIS A 110 -7.49 8.33 -15.13
CA HIS A 110 -7.35 7.74 -16.47
C HIS A 110 -7.11 8.76 -17.61
N GLY A 111 -6.99 10.06 -17.32
CA GLY A 111 -6.56 11.08 -18.30
C GLY A 111 -7.33 11.07 -19.63
N HIS A 112 -6.62 11.28 -20.75
CA HIS A 112 -7.17 11.31 -22.11
C HIS A 112 -7.32 9.92 -22.77
N GLU A 113 -7.02 8.84 -22.04
CA GLU A 113 -6.93 7.50 -22.62
C GLU A 113 -8.28 7.00 -23.17
N TRP A 114 -9.41 7.59 -22.76
CA TRP A 114 -10.76 7.08 -23.05
C TRP A 114 -11.62 7.96 -23.96
N GLU A 115 -11.04 8.91 -24.68
CA GLU A 115 -11.79 9.81 -25.57
C GLU A 115 -12.51 9.06 -26.69
N GLU A 116 -11.90 8.02 -27.27
CA GLU A 116 -12.51 7.22 -28.33
C GLU A 116 -13.67 6.37 -27.80
N GLU A 117 -13.50 5.67 -26.67
CA GLU A 117 -14.60 4.90 -26.09
C GLU A 117 -15.73 5.79 -25.60
N LYS A 118 -15.41 7.00 -25.09
CA LYS A 118 -16.42 7.99 -24.71
C LYS A 118 -17.27 8.38 -25.90
N LYS A 119 -16.66 8.73 -27.03
CA LYS A 119 -17.39 9.04 -28.28
C LYS A 119 -18.26 7.87 -28.75
N ALA A 120 -17.74 6.65 -28.67
CA ALA A 120 -18.49 5.45 -29.06
C ALA A 120 -19.73 5.22 -28.17
N LEU A 121 -19.61 5.40 -26.85
CA LEU A 121 -20.75 5.29 -25.93
C LEU A 121 -21.77 6.42 -26.15
N GLN A 122 -21.32 7.63 -26.45
CA GLN A 122 -22.20 8.76 -26.72
C GLN A 122 -23.09 8.54 -27.95
N GLN A 123 -22.60 7.81 -28.96
CA GLN A 123 -23.39 7.43 -30.14
C GLN A 123 -24.57 6.51 -29.80
N VAL A 124 -24.51 5.82 -28.66
CA VAL A 124 -25.58 4.93 -28.18
C VAL A 124 -26.33 5.50 -26.97
N GLY A 125 -26.18 6.80 -26.71
CA GLY A 125 -26.89 7.51 -25.64
C GLY A 125 -26.31 7.28 -24.23
N SER A 126 -25.07 6.79 -24.13
CA SER A 126 -24.36 6.60 -22.87
C SER A 126 -23.17 7.54 -22.74
N ASP A 127 -22.73 7.88 -21.54
CA ASP A 127 -21.56 8.74 -21.32
C ASP A 127 -20.51 8.12 -20.38
N ILE A 128 -19.30 8.67 -20.41
CA ILE A 128 -18.25 8.39 -19.41
C ILE A 128 -18.07 9.62 -18.52
N VAL A 129 -18.34 9.43 -17.22
CA VAL A 129 -18.26 10.45 -16.19
C VAL A 129 -17.07 10.17 -15.27
N PHE A 130 -16.13 11.11 -15.25
CA PHE A 130 -14.97 11.07 -14.37
C PHE A 130 -15.28 11.79 -13.06
N LEU A 131 -15.11 11.09 -11.95
CA LEU A 131 -15.39 11.56 -10.60
C LEU A 131 -14.07 11.90 -9.90
N PRO A 132 -14.01 13.00 -9.13
CA PRO A 132 -12.78 13.39 -8.43
C PRO A 132 -12.25 12.28 -7.53
N TYR A 133 -10.97 11.94 -7.67
CA TYR A 133 -10.32 10.94 -6.84
C TYR A 133 -10.24 11.39 -5.36
N THR A 134 -10.48 10.45 -4.44
CA THR A 134 -10.31 10.69 -3.00
C THR A 134 -8.91 10.29 -2.59
N GLN A 135 -8.02 11.26 -2.36
CA GLN A 135 -6.58 11.03 -2.14
C GLN A 135 -6.20 10.44 -0.77
N SER A 136 -7.14 10.25 0.17
CA SER A 136 -6.80 9.90 1.56
C SER A 136 -6.37 8.45 1.78
N THR A 137 -6.99 7.47 1.11
CA THR A 137 -6.70 6.04 1.34
C THR A 137 -6.82 5.23 0.04
N SER A 138 -5.83 4.39 -0.24
CA SER A 138 -5.78 3.48 -1.38
C SER A 138 -5.24 2.11 -0.98
N SER A 139 -5.62 1.06 -1.70
CA SER A 139 -5.10 -0.31 -1.45
C SER A 139 -3.57 -0.37 -1.53
N THR A 140 -2.95 0.45 -2.38
CA THR A 140 -1.48 0.57 -2.45
C THR A 140 -0.90 1.14 -1.16
N MET A 141 -1.50 2.18 -0.60
CA MET A 141 -1.05 2.76 0.68
C MET A 141 -1.23 1.79 1.84
N ILE A 142 -2.35 1.07 1.89
CA ILE A 142 -2.59 0.04 2.92
C ILE A 142 -1.52 -1.06 2.83
N LYS A 143 -1.31 -1.62 1.63
CA LYS A 143 -0.29 -2.67 1.41
C LYS A 143 1.11 -2.17 1.78
N LYS A 144 1.47 -0.94 1.40
CA LYS A 144 2.76 -0.33 1.78
C LYS A 144 2.91 -0.18 3.30
N LYS A 145 1.86 0.28 4.00
CA LYS A 145 1.89 0.42 5.46
C LYS A 145 2.03 -0.94 6.18
N MET A 146 1.37 -1.98 5.68
CA MET A 146 1.53 -3.34 6.21
C MET A 146 2.96 -3.87 6.01
N GLN A 147 3.60 -3.54 4.89
CA GLN A 147 5.00 -3.88 4.63
C GLN A 147 5.99 -3.06 5.47
N GLU A 148 5.69 -1.79 5.72
CA GLU A 148 6.49 -0.94 6.63
C GLU A 148 6.51 -1.52 8.04
N GLY A 149 5.38 -2.03 8.54
CA GLY A 149 5.32 -2.74 9.83
C GLY A 149 6.02 -4.10 9.87
N GLN A 150 6.48 -4.60 8.72
CA GLN A 150 7.25 -5.85 8.60
C GLN A 150 8.73 -5.61 8.27
N LYS A 151 9.18 -4.35 8.08
CA LYS A 151 10.61 -4.08 7.95
C LYS A 151 11.28 -4.46 9.27
N LYS A 152 12.14 -5.48 9.20
CA LYS A 152 12.98 -5.83 10.32
C LYS A 152 13.85 -4.63 10.67
N GLN A 153 13.90 -4.28 11.95
CA GLN A 153 14.76 -3.22 12.42
C GLN A 153 16.21 -3.68 12.26
N ARG A 154 17.07 -2.79 11.75
CA ARG A 154 18.48 -3.13 11.48
C ARG A 154 19.22 -3.21 12.81
N LEU A 155 19.85 -4.35 13.08
CA LEU A 155 20.58 -4.61 14.32
C LEU A 155 22.09 -4.69 14.03
N TYR A 156 22.85 -3.87 14.74
CA TYR A 156 24.31 -3.93 14.75
C TYR A 156 24.81 -4.65 16.00
N LEU A 157 25.77 -5.55 15.82
CA LEU A 157 26.40 -6.28 16.92
C LEU A 157 27.72 -5.62 17.29
N PHE A 158 27.77 -4.95 18.44
CA PHE A 158 29.00 -4.33 18.91
C PHE A 158 29.90 -5.39 19.55
N GLY A 159 30.99 -5.72 18.88
CA GLY A 159 31.98 -6.73 19.25
C GLY A 159 31.96 -7.94 18.30
N ALA A 160 32.91 -8.04 17.37
CA ALA A 160 32.92 -9.12 16.39
C ALA A 160 33.64 -10.41 16.87
N GLY A 161 33.82 -10.55 18.19
CA GLY A 161 34.44 -11.69 18.84
C GLY A 161 33.54 -12.92 18.93
N LYS A 162 33.96 -13.92 19.72
CA LYS A 162 33.22 -15.19 19.90
C LYS A 162 31.76 -14.99 20.35
N ILE A 163 31.51 -14.03 21.24
CA ILE A 163 30.16 -13.72 21.76
C ILE A 163 29.30 -13.13 20.66
N GLY A 164 29.78 -12.11 19.94
CA GLY A 164 29.05 -11.51 18.81
C GLY A 164 28.74 -12.50 17.70
N GLN A 165 29.70 -13.37 17.34
CA GLN A 165 29.46 -14.42 16.34
C GLN A 165 28.40 -15.42 16.78
N ARG A 166 28.38 -15.80 18.06
CA ARG A 166 27.33 -16.66 18.61
C ARG A 166 25.96 -15.98 18.53
N MET A 167 25.86 -14.73 18.97
CA MET A 167 24.63 -13.93 18.91
C MET A 167 24.13 -13.74 17.48
N GLY A 168 25.03 -13.51 16.51
CA GLY A 168 24.69 -13.41 15.09
C GLY A 168 24.00 -14.66 14.55
N LYS A 169 24.51 -15.86 14.89
CA LYS A 169 23.88 -17.14 14.51
C LYS A 169 22.55 -17.37 15.22
N GLU A 170 22.44 -16.96 16.48
CA GLU A 170 21.19 -17.07 17.25
C GLU A 170 20.10 -16.14 16.68
N LEU A 171 20.46 -14.95 16.21
CA LEU A 171 19.51 -14.03 15.55
C LEU A 171 18.92 -14.60 14.26
N GLU A 172 19.70 -15.33 13.47
CA GLU A 172 19.22 -15.98 12.24
C GLU A 172 18.19 -17.09 12.53
N THR A 173 18.27 -17.73 13.70
CA THR A 173 17.53 -18.94 14.02
C THR A 173 16.44 -18.75 15.08
N ALA A 174 16.49 -17.68 15.88
CA ALA A 174 15.60 -17.47 17.01
C ALA A 174 14.24 -16.86 16.60
N PRO A 175 13.12 -17.30 17.21
CA PRO A 175 11.80 -16.67 17.04
C PRO A 175 11.78 -15.17 17.41
N ARG A 176 12.58 -14.75 18.40
CA ARG A 176 12.77 -13.34 18.81
C ARG A 176 13.61 -12.52 17.82
N GLY A 177 14.39 -13.16 16.95
CA GLY A 177 15.14 -12.52 15.86
C GLY A 177 14.28 -12.16 14.65
N ARG A 178 12.99 -12.53 14.62
CA ARG A 178 12.11 -12.27 13.47
C ARG A 178 11.92 -10.79 13.15
N ASN A 179 12.04 -9.91 14.14
CA ASN A 179 11.90 -8.47 13.97
C ASN A 179 13.22 -7.76 13.69
N TRP A 180 14.35 -8.47 13.70
CA TRP A 180 15.68 -7.89 13.56
C TRP A 180 16.40 -8.46 12.34
N GLU A 181 17.04 -7.59 11.58
CA GLU A 181 17.96 -7.97 10.52
C GLU A 181 19.37 -7.59 10.95
N ALA A 182 20.27 -8.58 11.07
CA ALA A 182 21.65 -8.29 11.40
C ALA A 182 22.29 -7.51 10.24
N ALA A 183 22.58 -6.22 10.48
CA ALA A 183 23.10 -5.32 9.46
C ALA A 183 24.64 -5.36 9.36
N GLY A 184 25.31 -5.69 10.47
CA GLY A 184 26.76 -5.73 10.53
C GLY A 184 27.29 -5.86 11.95
N PHE A 185 28.60 -6.06 12.05
CA PHE A 185 29.33 -5.94 13.31
C PHE A 185 29.95 -4.55 13.44
N LEU A 186 30.07 -4.07 14.68
CA LEU A 186 30.89 -2.90 15.03
C LEU A 186 32.06 -3.39 15.86
N ASP A 187 33.28 -3.03 15.48
CA ASP A 187 34.47 -3.43 16.23
C ASP A 187 35.52 -2.31 16.15
N ASN A 188 36.28 -2.10 17.22
CA ASN A 188 37.33 -1.07 17.26
C ASN A 188 38.66 -1.56 16.68
N SER A 189 38.78 -2.87 16.38
CA SER A 189 40.02 -3.48 15.90
C SER A 189 40.20 -3.20 14.38
N PRO A 190 41.19 -2.40 13.95
CA PRO A 190 41.36 -2.00 12.55
C PRO A 190 41.50 -3.17 11.57
N GLU A 191 42.12 -4.26 12.01
CA GLU A 191 42.34 -5.46 11.22
C GLU A 191 41.06 -6.21 10.86
N LYS A 192 39.95 -5.95 11.57
CA LYS A 192 38.64 -6.54 11.27
C LYS A 192 37.82 -5.68 10.32
N HIS A 193 38.13 -4.39 10.16
CA HIS A 193 37.39 -3.52 9.24
C HIS A 193 37.54 -4.01 7.81
N LEU A 194 36.52 -3.77 6.98
CA LEU A 194 36.47 -4.25 5.58
C LEU A 194 36.50 -5.78 5.43
N THR A 195 36.34 -6.53 6.53
CA THR A 195 36.14 -7.99 6.49
C THR A 195 34.66 -8.34 6.63
N ARG A 196 34.34 -9.63 6.44
CA ARG A 196 33.02 -10.19 6.72
C ARG A 196 33.10 -11.31 7.74
N ILE A 197 32.24 -11.26 8.74
CA ILE A 197 32.07 -12.29 9.77
C ILE A 197 30.64 -12.81 9.66
N LEU A 198 30.48 -14.13 9.47
CA LEU A 198 29.17 -14.73 9.15
C LEU A 198 28.50 -14.13 7.89
N GLY A 199 29.31 -13.67 6.93
CA GLY A 199 28.80 -12.95 5.76
C GLY A 199 28.41 -11.49 6.03
N LEU A 200 28.37 -11.05 7.29
CA LEU A 200 28.05 -9.68 7.69
C LEU A 200 29.30 -8.79 7.66
N PRO A 201 29.22 -7.57 7.12
CA PRO A 201 30.34 -6.61 7.14
C PRO A 201 30.70 -6.18 8.57
N VAL A 202 31.97 -5.86 8.77
CA VAL A 202 32.47 -5.28 10.03
C VAL A 202 32.85 -3.81 9.79
N TYR A 203 32.20 -2.93 10.53
CA TYR A 203 32.36 -1.47 10.43
C TYR A 203 33.06 -0.89 11.65
N LYS A 204 33.57 0.32 11.46
CA LYS A 204 33.94 1.21 12.56
C LYS A 204 32.68 1.76 13.22
N PRO A 205 32.59 1.85 14.56
CA PRO A 205 31.46 2.51 15.22
C PRO A 205 31.20 3.92 14.70
N GLU A 206 32.26 4.65 14.30
CA GLU A 206 32.20 6.01 13.76
C GLU A 206 31.46 6.10 12.41
N GLU A 207 31.44 5.02 11.63
CA GLU A 207 30.80 4.97 10.31
C GLU A 207 29.27 4.85 10.41
N LEU A 208 28.74 4.51 11.59
CA LEU A 208 27.32 4.20 11.77
C LEU A 208 26.39 5.36 11.37
N LYS A 209 26.77 6.61 11.68
CA LYS A 209 26.02 7.81 11.28
C LYS A 209 25.97 7.99 9.76
N THR A 210 27.05 7.66 9.07
CA THR A 210 27.12 7.73 7.60
C THR A 210 26.30 6.61 6.96
N LEU A 211 26.32 5.41 7.57
CA LEU A 211 25.62 4.24 7.06
C LEU A 211 24.10 4.34 7.23
N GLU A 212 23.62 4.81 8.39
CA GLU A 212 22.19 4.78 8.73
C GLU A 212 21.54 6.18 8.71
N GLY A 213 22.30 7.27 8.73
CA GLY A 213 21.74 8.62 8.82
C GLY A 213 20.87 8.81 10.07
N GLN A 214 19.60 9.22 9.87
CA GLN A 214 18.56 9.25 10.91
C GLN A 214 17.69 7.98 10.95
N GLY A 215 18.15 6.90 10.32
CA GLY A 215 17.42 5.65 10.18
C GLY A 215 17.10 4.96 11.52
N ASP A 216 16.15 4.03 11.43
CA ASP A 216 15.72 3.21 12.55
C ASP A 216 16.59 1.94 12.63
N PHE A 217 17.53 1.95 13.58
CA PHE A 217 18.47 0.87 13.85
C PHE A 217 18.67 0.74 15.36
N SER A 218 19.15 -0.42 15.78
CA SER A 218 19.57 -0.66 17.15
C SER A 218 20.91 -1.37 17.22
N ILE A 219 21.50 -1.36 18.40
CA ILE A 219 22.83 -1.89 18.68
C ILE A 219 22.71 -2.83 19.87
N LEU A 220 23.16 -4.07 19.69
CA LEU A 220 23.33 -5.03 20.76
C LEU A 220 24.82 -5.10 21.11
N ILE A 221 25.16 -4.83 22.37
CA ILE A 221 26.54 -4.93 22.84
C ILE A 221 26.82 -6.38 23.19
N THR A 222 27.73 -7.01 22.44
CA THR A 222 28.01 -8.45 22.51
C THR A 222 29.37 -8.74 23.15
N MET A 223 29.61 -8.11 24.31
CA MET A 223 30.83 -8.29 25.09
C MET A 223 30.55 -8.19 26.60
N LYS A 224 31.46 -8.73 27.42
CA LYS A 224 31.29 -8.81 28.87
C LYS A 224 31.32 -7.43 29.55
N GLU A 225 32.18 -6.53 29.07
CA GLU A 225 32.32 -5.18 29.60
C GLU A 225 31.60 -4.19 28.69
N THR A 226 30.49 -3.63 29.16
CA THR A 226 29.62 -2.78 28.34
C THR A 226 29.85 -1.29 28.56
N HIS A 227 30.62 -0.89 29.59
CA HIS A 227 30.78 0.52 29.94
C HIS A 227 31.43 1.33 28.82
N GLU A 228 32.59 0.87 28.32
CA GLU A 228 33.34 1.57 27.27
C GLU A 228 32.59 1.66 25.94
N PRO A 229 31.99 0.56 25.40
CA PRO A 229 31.17 0.65 24.19
C PRO A 229 29.98 1.61 24.34
N ARG A 230 29.26 1.59 25.48
CA ARG A 230 28.15 2.52 25.73
C ARG A 230 28.63 3.96 25.73
N LYS A 231 29.76 4.24 26.39
CA LYS A 231 30.35 5.58 26.43
C LYS A 231 30.76 6.07 25.03
N GLN A 232 31.37 5.21 24.22
CA GLN A 232 31.74 5.51 22.83
C GLN A 232 30.48 5.83 22.00
N LEU A 233 29.44 4.99 22.07
CA LEU A 233 28.18 5.23 21.34
C LEU A 233 27.53 6.56 21.72
N ARG A 234 27.52 6.92 23.01
CA ARG A 234 27.03 8.23 23.47
C ARG A 234 27.85 9.40 22.90
N GLN A 235 29.18 9.28 22.88
CA GLN A 235 30.06 10.30 22.29
C GLN A 235 29.83 10.46 20.79
N LEU A 236 29.48 9.37 20.11
CA LEU A 236 29.06 9.39 18.71
C LEU A 236 27.65 9.94 18.53
N GLY A 237 26.94 10.33 19.58
CA GLY A 237 25.59 10.89 19.53
C GLY A 237 24.50 9.85 19.26
N ILE A 238 24.76 8.58 19.58
CA ILE A 238 23.78 7.50 19.53
C ILE A 238 23.10 7.44 20.90
N GLY A 239 21.77 7.59 20.90
CA GLY A 239 20.96 7.58 22.11
C GLY A 239 20.86 6.19 22.75
N GLU A 240 20.61 6.16 24.06
CA GLU A 240 20.41 4.92 24.82
C GLU A 240 19.17 4.14 24.36
N ASP A 241 18.18 4.82 23.77
CA ASP A 241 17.00 4.22 23.13
C ASP A 241 17.34 3.28 21.97
N LYS A 242 18.52 3.42 21.38
CA LYS A 242 19.03 2.56 20.30
C LYS A 242 19.88 1.39 20.80
N ILE A 243 20.20 1.32 22.10
CA ILE A 243 21.04 0.26 22.67
C ILE A 243 20.13 -0.79 23.32
N ILE A 244 20.22 -2.02 22.83
CA ILE A 244 19.47 -3.15 23.38
C ILE A 244 20.33 -3.86 24.42
N ASP A 245 19.76 -4.11 25.59
CA ASP A 245 20.32 -5.03 26.57
C ASP A 245 20.02 -6.48 26.20
N ALA A 246 20.91 -7.40 26.57
CA ALA A 246 20.93 -8.81 26.18
C ALA A 246 19.55 -9.46 25.89
N LEU A 247 19.45 -10.18 24.76
CA LEU A 247 18.24 -10.88 24.27
C LEU A 247 17.83 -12.11 25.08
#